data_AF-A0A803YIZ6-F1
#
_entry.id   AF-A0A803YIZ6-F1
#
_cell.length_a   1.000
_cell.length_b   1.000
_cell.length_c   1.000
_cell.angle_alpha   90.00
_cell.angle_beta   90.00
_cell.angle_gamma   90.00
#
_symmetry.space_group_name_H-M   'P 1'
#
loop_
_entity.id
_entity.type
_entity.pdbx_description
1 polymer ?
#
loop_
_entity_poly.entity_id
_entity_poly.type
_entity_poly.pdbx_seq_one_letter_code
_entity_poly.pdbx_strand_id
1 'polypeptide(L)' 'YYKQSHQTIMNFWTVFHKLPEEKKKKFLDPLCENPDNSYPSARTCNYTLFLPKYSSKEILEEKLLFAIEYNEGFGLS' A
#
# COMPACT_ATOMS: atom_id res chain seq x y z
N TYR A 1 -13.41 4.44 -18.49
CA TYR A 1 -13.97 5.37 -17.49
C TYR A 1 -15.26 4.81 -16.94
N TYR A 2 -15.28 4.49 -15.66
CA TYR A 2 -16.52 4.06 -14.99
C TYR A 2 -17.34 5.27 -14.57
N LYS A 3 -18.66 5.22 -14.80
CA LYS A 3 -19.62 6.22 -14.28
C LYS A 3 -20.27 5.67 -13.00
N GLN A 4 -20.81 6.53 -12.15
CA GLN A 4 -21.43 6.11 -10.89
C GLN A 4 -22.57 5.08 -11.07
N SER A 5 -23.26 5.11 -12.21
CA SER A 5 -24.29 4.14 -12.61
C SER A 5 -23.73 2.83 -13.19
N HIS A 6 -22.42 2.67 -13.28
CA HIS A 6 -21.82 1.49 -13.86
C HIS A 6 -22.01 0.29 -12.93
N GLN A 7 -22.46 -0.84 -13.48
CA GLN A 7 -22.80 -2.04 -12.73
C GLN A 7 -21.67 -2.50 -11.80
N THR A 8 -20.42 -2.44 -12.27
CA THR A 8 -19.22 -2.76 -11.47
C THR A 8 -19.10 -1.90 -10.21
N ILE A 9 -19.36 -0.59 -10.30
CA ILE A 9 -19.31 0.33 -9.16
C ILE A 9 -20.46 0.03 -8.19
N MET A 10 -21.67 -0.21 -8.70
CA MET A 10 -22.82 -0.54 -7.87
C MET A 10 -22.64 -1.90 -7.15
N ASN A 11 -22.10 -2.90 -7.84
CA ASN A 11 -21.79 -4.21 -7.28
C ASN A 11 -20.72 -4.10 -6.18
N PHE A 12 -19.68 -3.30 -6.41
CA PHE A 12 -18.64 -3.05 -5.41
C PHE A 12 -19.25 -2.50 -4.11
N TRP A 13 -20.04 -1.43 -4.18
CA TRP A 13 -20.66 -0.84 -2.99
C TRP A 13 -21.65 -1.80 -2.31
N THR A 14 -22.37 -2.60 -3.11
CA THR A 14 -23.26 -3.65 -2.58
C THR A 14 -22.51 -4.68 -1.75
N VAL A 15 -21.37 -5.17 -2.23
CA VAL A 15 -20.53 -6.13 -1.50
C VAL A 15 -19.88 -5.47 -0.29
N PHE A 16 -19.35 -4.26 -0.46
CA PHE A 16 -18.68 -3.52 0.60
C PHE A 16 -19.62 -3.26 1.79
N HIS A 17 -20.87 -2.84 1.56
CA HIS A 17 -21.84 -2.62 2.63
C HIS A 17 -22.26 -3.91 3.36
N LYS A 18 -22.14 -5.08 2.73
CA LYS A 18 -22.41 -6.38 3.36
C LYS A 18 -21.27 -6.88 4.26
N LEU A 19 -20.07 -6.29 4.19
CA LEU A 19 -18.94 -6.71 5.02
C LEU A 19 -19.16 -6.37 6.51
N PRO A 20 -18.63 -7.19 7.44
CA PRO A 20 -18.54 -6.84 8.85
C PRO A 20 -17.74 -5.54 9.06
N GLU A 21 -18.04 -4.79 10.12
CA GLU A 21 -17.37 -3.51 10.40
C GLU A 21 -15.85 -3.64 10.52
N GLU A 22 -15.35 -4.73 11.10
CA GLU A 22 -13.91 -4.99 11.23
C GLU A 22 -13.21 -5.03 9.85
N LYS A 23 -13.83 -5.68 8.87
CA LYS A 23 -13.29 -5.77 7.50
C LYS A 23 -13.45 -4.48 6.72
N LYS A 24 -14.55 -3.74 6.95
CA LYS A 24 -14.74 -2.39 6.39
C LYS A 24 -13.69 -1.42 6.90
N LYS A 25 -13.41 -1.45 8.21
CA LYS A 25 -12.36 -0.64 8.84
C LYS A 25 -11.00 -0.99 8.24
N LYS A 26 -10.63 -2.26 8.15
CA LYS A 26 -9.38 -2.69 7.49
C LYS A 26 -9.26 -2.23 6.02
N PHE A 27 -10.34 -2.34 5.26
CA PHE A 27 -10.35 -1.88 3.86
C PHE A 27 -10.26 -0.35 3.72
N LEU A 28 -10.83 0.39 4.67
CA LEU A 28 -10.82 1.85 4.69
C LEU A 28 -9.64 2.43 5.49
N ASP A 29 -8.83 1.59 6.13
CA ASP A 29 -7.73 2.02 6.96
C ASP A 29 -6.54 2.37 6.06
N PRO A 30 -6.18 3.66 5.93
CA PRO A 30 -5.01 4.08 5.16
C PRO A 30 -3.69 3.59 5.80
N LEU A 31 -3.72 2.95 6.98
CA LEU A 31 -2.60 2.42 7.74
C LEU A 31 -2.61 0.87 7.83
N CYS A 32 -3.44 0.15 7.04
CA CYS A 32 -3.64 -1.29 7.21
C CYS A 32 -2.41 -2.19 6.93
N GLU A 33 -1.27 -1.63 6.49
CA GLU A 33 0.02 -2.24 6.81
C GLU A 33 0.79 -1.28 7.69
N ASN A 34 1.25 -1.80 8.84
CA ASN A 34 2.23 -1.09 9.65
C ASN A 34 3.35 -0.63 8.70
N PRO A 35 3.62 0.68 8.56
CA PRO A 35 4.62 1.17 7.64
C PRO A 35 6.00 0.57 7.92
N ASP A 36 6.25 0.15 9.16
CA ASP A 36 7.47 -0.54 9.59
C ASP A 36 7.64 -1.92 8.96
N ASN A 37 6.57 -2.51 8.43
CA ASN A 37 6.61 -3.78 7.73
C ASN A 37 6.81 -3.62 6.22
N SER A 38 6.63 -2.42 5.66
CA SER A 38 6.74 -2.18 4.23
C SER A 38 8.17 -1.80 3.83
N TYR A 39 8.64 -2.30 2.69
CA TYR A 39 9.92 -1.89 2.10
C TYR A 39 9.76 -0.59 1.28
N PRO A 40 10.83 0.21 1.16
CA PRO A 40 10.81 1.35 0.25
C PRO A 40 10.64 0.88 -1.20
N SER A 41 9.92 1.66 -2.02
CA SER A 41 9.73 1.42 -3.46
C SER A 41 10.33 2.57 -4.27
N ALA A 42 10.74 2.36 -5.51
CA ALA A 42 11.38 3.40 -6.33
C ALA A 42 10.98 3.25 -7.80
N ARG A 43 10.75 4.38 -8.46
CA ARG A 43 10.48 4.42 -9.89
C ARG A 43 11.74 4.88 -10.62
N THR A 44 12.31 3.99 -11.41
CA THR A 44 13.51 4.24 -12.21
C THR A 44 13.27 5.27 -13.31
N CYS A 45 12.07 5.32 -13.89
CA CYS A 45 11.72 6.20 -15.00
C CYS A 45 11.74 7.70 -14.66
N ASN A 46 11.64 8.06 -13.37
CA ASN A 46 11.64 9.44 -12.92
C ASN A 46 12.44 9.65 -11.63
N TYR A 47 13.38 8.74 -11.33
CA TYR A 47 14.29 8.80 -10.17
C TYR A 47 13.58 9.10 -8.84
N THR A 48 12.36 8.60 -8.65
CA THR A 48 11.55 8.87 -7.45
C THR A 48 11.67 7.71 -6.46
N LEU A 49 12.02 8.00 -5.21
CA LEU A 49 11.99 7.05 -4.10
C LEU A 49 10.76 7.29 -3.22
N PHE A 50 10.03 6.24 -2.89
CA PHE A 50 8.89 6.24 -1.99
C PHE A 50 9.26 5.56 -0.68
N LEU A 51 9.09 6.30 0.41
CA LEU A 51 9.34 5.83 1.76
C LEU A 51 8.01 5.72 2.53
N PRO A 52 7.72 4.56 3.11
CA PRO A 52 6.71 4.45 4.17
C PRO A 52 7.02 5.42 5.32
N LYS A 53 5.99 5.80 6.06
CA LYS A 53 6.13 6.66 7.24
C LYS A 53 6.57 5.83 8.45
N TYR A 54 7.82 5.40 8.45
CA TYR A 54 8.43 4.59 9.51
C TYR A 54 8.31 5.27 10.88
N SER A 55 8.15 4.46 11.93
CA SER A 55 8.03 4.93 13.31
C SER A 55 9.37 5.36 13.91
N SER A 56 10.49 4.87 13.38
CA SER A 56 11.84 5.20 13.85
C SER A 56 12.89 5.25 12.71
N LYS A 57 14.03 5.88 12.99
CA LYS A 57 15.17 5.96 12.05
C LYS A 57 15.80 4.58 11.82
N GLU A 58 15.88 3.77 12.87
CA GLU A 58 16.49 2.44 12.87
C GLU A 58 15.74 1.51 11.90
N ILE A 59 14.41 1.57 11.90
CA ILE A 59 13.57 0.79 10.97
C ILE A 59 13.79 1.24 9.52
N LEU A 60 13.86 2.56 9.28
CA LEU A 60 14.16 3.09 7.94
C LEU A 60 15.51 2.56 7.45
N GLU A 61 16.54 2.62 8.29
CA GLU A 61 17.90 2.18 7.94
C GLU A 61 17.93 0.69 7.61
N GLU A 62 17.33 -0.15 8.46
CA GLU A 62 17.21 -1.60 8.22
C GLU A 62 16.51 -1.91 6.89
N LYS A 63 15.33 -1.33 6.66
CA LYS A 63 14.51 -1.60 5.46
C LYS A 63 15.16 -1.08 4.19
N LEU A 64 15.85 0.06 4.26
CA LEU A 64 16.54 0.64 3.11
C LEU A 64 17.78 -0.20 2.74
N LEU A 65 18.59 -0.60 3.72
CA LEU A 65 19.75 -1.47 3.48
C LEU A 65 19.31 -2.80 2.90
N PHE A 66 18.27 -3.41 3.48
CA PHE A 66 17.70 -4.66 2.96
C PHE A 66 17.24 -4.51 1.49
N ALA A 67 16.52 -3.43 1.15
CA ALA A 67 16.05 -3.20 -0.22
C ALA A 67 17.21 -3.00 -1.22
N ILE A 68 18.33 -2.41 -0.78
CA ILE A 68 19.54 -2.25 -1.60
C ILE A 68 20.27 -3.59 -1.79
N GLU A 69 20.41 -4.37 -0.72
CA GLU A 69 21.17 -5.62 -0.72
C GLU A 69 20.47 -6.76 -1.46
N TYR A 70 19.15 -6.90 -1.28
CA TYR A 70 18.42 -8.07 -1.75
C TYR A 70 17.74 -7.92 -3.12
N ASN A 71 17.81 -6.73 -3.74
CA ASN A 71 17.30 -6.44 -5.09
C ASN A 71 15.90 -7.03 -5.41
N GLU A 72 15.09 -7.27 -4.37
CA GLU A 72 13.64 -7.41 -4.46
C GLU A 72 13.16 -6.03 -4.89
N GLY A 73 13.09 -5.87 -6.22
CA GLY A 73 12.95 -4.58 -6.88
C GLY A 73 11.95 -3.70 -6.15
N PHE A 74 12.35 -2.44 -6.01
CA PHE A 74 11.54 -1.25 -5.89
C PHE A 74 10.27 -1.29 -6.80
N GLY A 75 9.32 -2.16 -6.49
CA GLY A 75 8.27 -2.63 -7.41
C GLY A 75 8.60 -4.00 -8.02
N LEU A 76 8.21 -5.08 -7.34
CA LEU A 76 7.77 -6.30 -8.01
C LEU A 76 6.25 -6.18 -8.22
N SER A 77 5.88 -6.28 -9.50
CA SER A 77 4.56 -6.19 -10.10
C SER A 77 3.53 -7.19 -9.55
#